data_AF-A0A958LTM8-F1
#
_entry.id   AF-A0A958LTM8-F1
#
_cell.length_a   1.000
_cell.length_b   1.000
_cell.length_c   1.000
_cell.angle_alpha   90.00
_cell.angle_beta   90.00
_cell.angle_gamma   90.00
#
_symmetry.space_group_name_H-M   'P 1'
#
loop_
_entity.id
_entity.type
_entity.pdbx_description
1 polymer ?
#
loop_
_entity_poly.entity_id
_entity_poly.type
_entity_poly.pdbx_seq_one_letter_code
_entity_poly.pdbx_strand_id
1 'polypeptide(L)'
;MNNLYKSLFTIRGFIKKEFSQILRDTKMRIVLFILPVVQMVVFAVAISTEVKNIKIGFQYSVSDAEFIQVIDHIEKSGWFNIVPLKHGDDISLKM
;
A
#
# COMPACT_ATOMS: atom_id res chain seq x y z
N MET A 1 29.12 -43.88 0.79
CA MET A 1 28.03 -43.15 1.46
C MET A 1 28.08 -41.71 0.98
N ASN A 2 27.08 -41.27 0.21
CA ASN A 2 27.21 -40.13 -0.71
C ASN A 2 27.39 -38.79 0.04
N ASN A 3 28.32 -37.96 -0.42
CA ASN A 3 28.64 -36.64 0.14
C ASN A 3 27.40 -35.73 0.29
N LEU A 4 26.38 -35.95 -0.54
CA LEU A 4 25.09 -35.26 -0.48
C LEU A 4 24.35 -35.47 0.85
N TYR A 5 24.26 -36.70 1.35
CA TYR A 5 23.55 -37.00 2.60
C TYR A 5 24.24 -36.36 3.82
N LYS A 6 25.58 -36.30 3.79
CA LYS A 6 26.37 -35.64 4.84
C LYS A 6 26.17 -34.12 4.86
N SER A 7 26.06 -33.49 3.69
CA SER A 7 25.74 -32.06 3.57
C SER A 7 24.34 -31.76 4.11
N LEU A 8 23.33 -32.54 3.70
CA LEU A 8 21.94 -32.38 4.16
C LEU A 8 21.80 -32.49 5.68
N PHE A 9 22.52 -33.44 6.31
CA PHE A 9 22.51 -33.58 7.76
C PHE A 9 23.13 -32.37 8.48
N THR A 10 24.22 -31.82 7.92
CA THR A 10 24.90 -30.62 8.45
C THR A 10 24.01 -29.39 8.37
N ILE A 11 23.36 -29.17 7.22
CA ILE A 11 22.45 -28.04 7.01
C ILE A 11 21.27 -28.12 7.99
N ARG A 12 20.69 -29.31 8.18
CA ARG A 12 19.60 -29.50 9.16
C ARG A 12 20.04 -29.17 10.59
N GLY A 13 21.25 -29.55 10.97
CA GLY A 13 21.83 -29.19 12.26
C GLY A 13 22.00 -27.68 12.43
N PHE A 14 22.50 -27.02 11.39
CA PHE A 14 22.68 -25.56 11.35
C PHE A 14 21.35 -24.81 11.47
N ILE A 15 20.34 -25.17 10.69
CA ILE A 15 19.00 -24.57 10.77
C ILE A 15 18.45 -24.66 12.19
N LYS A 16 18.51 -25.84 12.82
CA LYS A 16 18.03 -26.02 14.20
C LYS A 16 18.78 -25.14 15.20
N LYS A 17 20.10 -24.99 15.05
CA LYS A 17 20.94 -24.15 15.91
C LYS A 17 20.53 -22.68 15.79
N GLU A 18 20.48 -22.16 14.56
CA GLU A 18 20.18 -20.76 14.31
C GLU A 18 18.74 -20.41 14.70
N PHE A 19 17.77 -21.28 14.44
CA PHE A 19 16.38 -21.04 14.84
C PHE A 19 16.23 -20.96 16.36
N SER A 20 16.90 -21.84 17.10
CA SER A 20 16.92 -21.80 18.57
C SER A 20 17.59 -20.52 19.08
N GLN A 21 18.67 -20.08 18.43
CA GLN A 21 19.38 -18.85 18.77
C GLN A 21 18.52 -17.61 18.53
N ILE A 22 17.88 -17.52 17.37
CA ILE A 22 16.95 -16.44 16.99
C ILE A 22 15.77 -16.36 17.96
N LEU A 23 15.19 -17.51 18.33
CA LEU A 23 14.11 -17.54 19.28
C LEU A 23 14.57 -17.11 20.66
N ARG A 24 15.75 -17.53 21.14
CA ARG A 24 16.24 -17.19 22.49
C ARG A 24 16.75 -15.75 22.61
N ASP A 25 17.23 -15.14 21.52
CA ASP A 25 17.69 -13.76 21.51
C ASP A 25 16.52 -12.78 21.38
N THR A 26 16.27 -12.03 22.46
CA THR A 26 15.19 -11.03 22.52
C THR A 26 15.29 -9.97 21.42
N LYS A 27 16.51 -9.55 21.03
CA LYS A 27 16.69 -8.52 20.00
C LYS A 27 16.26 -9.04 18.63
N MET A 28 16.69 -10.25 18.28
CA MET A 28 16.32 -10.91 17.02
C MET A 28 14.81 -11.18 16.96
N ARG A 29 14.22 -11.62 18.09
CA ARG A 29 12.77 -11.82 18.19
C ARG A 29 12.00 -10.52 17.97
N ILE A 30 12.46 -9.40 18.53
CA ILE A 30 11.84 -8.08 18.30
C ILE A 30 11.88 -7.72 16.81
N VAL A 31 13.04 -7.86 16.15
CA VAL A 31 13.15 -7.54 14.72
C VAL A 31 12.22 -8.44 13.89
N LEU A 32 12.09 -9.72 14.22
CA LEU A 32 11.22 -10.65 13.48
C LEU A 32 9.73 -10.39 13.63
N PHE A 33 9.27 -9.85 14.77
CA PHE A 33 7.84 -9.66 15.01
C PHE A 33 7.42 -8.20 15.02
N ILE A 34 8.18 -7.32 15.69
CA ILE A 34 7.83 -5.91 15.83
C ILE A 34 8.06 -5.15 14.53
N LEU A 35 9.16 -5.40 13.81
CA LEU A 35 9.41 -4.70 12.54
C LEU A 35 8.30 -4.97 11.52
N PRO A 36 7.85 -6.24 11.29
CA PRO A 36 6.70 -6.50 10.42
C PRO A 36 5.40 -5.88 10.90
N VAL A 37 5.14 -5.84 12.22
CA VAL A 37 3.93 -5.19 12.76
C VAL A 37 3.95 -3.69 12.47
N VAL A 38 5.08 -3.01 12.68
CA VAL A 38 5.22 -1.58 12.33
C VAL A 38 5.02 -1.38 10.83
N GLN A 39 5.61 -2.22 9.99
CA GLN A 39 5.42 -2.18 8.54
C GLN A 39 3.94 -2.31 8.17
N MET A 40 3.21 -3.28 8.74
CA MET A 40 1.77 -3.44 8.51
C MET A 40 0.96 -2.21 8.91
N VAL A 41 1.27 -1.59 10.05
CA VAL A 41 0.59 -0.37 10.50
C VAL A 41 0.84 0.79 9.54
N VAL A 42 2.09 0.98 9.11
CA VAL A 42 2.44 2.01 8.12
C VAL A 42 1.69 1.78 6.82
N PHE A 43 1.65 0.54 6.31
CA PHE A 43 0.87 0.22 5.10
C PHE A 43 -0.62 0.45 5.29
N ALA A 44 -1.20 0.07 6.43
CA ALA A 44 -2.62 0.30 6.70
C ALA A 44 -2.97 1.80 6.69
N VAL A 45 -2.13 2.64 7.27
CA VAL A 45 -2.29 4.10 7.28
C VAL A 45 -2.09 4.68 5.88
N ALA A 46 -1.06 4.24 5.15
CA ALA A 46 -0.77 4.70 3.79
C ALA A 46 -1.92 4.37 2.83
N ILE A 47 -2.38 3.12 2.81
CA ILE A 47 -3.53 2.68 1.99
C ILE A 47 -4.78 3.48 2.38
N SER A 48 -5.07 3.66 3.67
CA SER A 48 -6.25 4.42 4.10
C SER A 48 -6.23 5.89 3.66
N THR A 49 -5.05 6.50 3.59
CA THR A 49 -4.88 7.90 3.20
C THR A 49 -4.94 8.08 1.69
N GLU A 50 -4.30 7.18 0.92
CA GLU A 50 -4.32 7.22 -0.54
C GLU A 50 -5.72 6.95 -1.10
N VAL A 51 -6.41 5.92 -0.59
CA VAL A 51 -7.69 5.49 -1.16
C VAL A 51 -8.81 6.49 -0.83
N LYS A 52 -8.74 7.24 0.28
CA LYS A 52 -9.76 8.25 0.65
C LYS A 52 -9.57 9.62 0.01
N ASN A 53 -8.45 9.87 -0.68
CA ASN A 53 -8.11 11.19 -1.18
C ASN A 53 -7.81 11.18 -2.68
N ILE A 54 -8.51 10.31 -3.43
CA ILE A 54 -8.32 10.14 -4.87
C ILE A 54 -8.85 11.38 -5.58
N LYS A 55 -7.96 12.13 -6.24
CA LYS A 55 -8.35 13.32 -7.03
C LYS A 55 -8.97 12.87 -8.35
N ILE A 56 -10.22 13.25 -8.59
CA ILE A 56 -10.95 12.98 -9.84
C ILE A 56 -11.43 14.28 -10.46
N GLY A 57 -11.36 14.39 -11.79
CA GLY A 57 -11.93 15.51 -12.54
C GLY A 57 -12.86 14.98 -13.62
N PHE A 58 -13.98 15.67 -13.84
CA PHE A 58 -14.97 15.29 -14.85
C PHE A 58 -14.87 16.19 -16.07
N GLN A 59 -14.73 15.59 -17.26
CA GLN A 59 -14.84 16.28 -18.54
C GLN A 59 -16.13 15.83 -19.21
N TYR A 60 -17.04 16.76 -19.50
CA TYR A 60 -18.31 16.46 -20.13
C TYR A 60 -18.70 17.56 -21.11
N SER A 61 -19.31 17.19 -22.24
CA SER A 61 -19.80 18.14 -23.25
C SER A 61 -21.26 18.54 -23.05
N VAL A 62 -22.04 17.71 -22.35
CA VAL A 62 -23.44 17.97 -21.98
C VAL A 62 -23.63 17.42 -20.57
N SER A 63 -24.27 18.18 -19.68
CA SER A 63 -24.68 17.71 -18.35
C SER A 63 -26.19 17.54 -18.33
N ASP A 64 -26.66 16.34 -18.01
CA ASP A 64 -28.06 16.03 -17.75
C ASP A 64 -28.26 15.66 -16.26
N ALA A 65 -29.53 15.49 -15.86
CA ALA A 65 -29.88 15.23 -14.47
C ALA A 65 -29.31 13.90 -13.94
N GLU A 66 -29.10 12.91 -14.81
CA GLU A 66 -28.47 11.62 -14.47
C GLU A 66 -26.97 11.81 -14.21
N PHE A 67 -26.29 12.59 -15.05
CA PHE A 67 -24.87 12.89 -14.87
C PHE A 67 -24.58 13.60 -13.54
N ILE A 68 -25.42 14.55 -13.13
CA ILE A 68 -25.30 15.20 -11.82
C ILE A 68 -25.49 14.22 -10.66
N GLN A 69 -26.43 13.28 -10.77
CA GLN A 69 -26.64 12.24 -9.75
C GLN A 69 -25.45 11.30 -9.62
N VAL A 70 -24.80 10.95 -10.73
CA VAL A 70 -23.58 10.14 -10.71
C VAL A 70 -22.43 10.87 -10.02
N ILE A 71 -22.23 12.16 -10.32
CA ILE A 71 -21.21 12.97 -9.65
C ILE A 71 -21.49 13.07 -8.14
N ASP A 72 -22.73 13.34 -7.76
CA ASP A 72 -23.16 13.43 -6.35
C ASP A 72 -22.94 12.10 -5.60
N HIS A 73 -23.20 10.96 -6.26
CA HIS A 73 -22.92 9.64 -5.68
C HIS A 73 -21.42 9.40 -5.48
N ILE A 74 -20.59 9.81 -6.45
CA ILE A 74 -19.13 9.69 -6.37
C ILE A 74 -18.57 10.56 -5.25
N GLU A 75 -19.07 11.79 -5.09
CA GLU A 75 -18.68 12.69 -3.99
C GLU A 75 -19.07 12.11 -2.62
N LYS A 76 -20.30 11.62 -2.49
CA LYS A 76 -20.81 11.01 -1.24
C LYS A 76 -20.13 9.70 -0.86
N SER A 77 -19.47 9.03 -1.81
CA SER A 77 -18.76 7.77 -1.54
C SER A 77 -17.57 7.95 -0.57
N GLY A 78 -17.03 9.17 -0.43
CA GLY A 78 -15.95 9.50 0.50
C GLY A 78 -14.56 8.99 0.09
N TRP A 79 -14.43 8.43 -1.12
CA TRP A 79 -13.17 7.98 -1.70
C TRP A 79 -12.52 9.03 -2.62
N PHE A 80 -13.35 9.88 -3.21
CA PHE A 80 -12.95 10.80 -4.27
C PHE A 80 -13.09 12.26 -3.85
N ASN A 81 -12.08 13.06 -4.20
CA ASN A 81 -12.12 14.51 -4.12
C ASN A 81 -12.23 15.05 -5.54
N ILE A 82 -13.32 15.75 -5.82
CA ILE A 82 -13.55 16.38 -7.11
C ILE A 82 -12.61 17.58 -7.23
N VAL A 83 -11.74 17.56 -8.24
CA VAL A 83 -10.82 18.66 -8.55
C VAL A 83 -11.15 19.25 -9.92
N PRO A 84 -11.03 20.58 -10.09
CA PRO A 84 -11.15 21.17 -11.40
C PRO A 84 -10.06 20.60 -12.31
N LEU A 85 -10.44 20.25 -13.53
CA LEU A 85 -9.47 19.88 -14.55
C LEU A 85 -8.56 21.08 -14.78
N LYS A 86 -7.30 20.98 -14.37
CA LYS A 86 -6.28 21.90 -14.89
C LYS A 86 -6.15 21.59 -16.36
N HIS A 87 -6.75 22.43 -17.20
CA HIS A 87 -6.43 22.43 -18.61
C HIS A 87 -4.93 22.75 -18.69
N GLY A 88 -4.14 21.80 -19.20
CA GLY A 88 -2.76 22.08 -19.56
C GLY A 88 -2.78 22.97 -20.79
N ASP A 89 -3.03 24.27 -20.57
CA ASP A 89 -2.66 25.43 -21.40
C ASP A 89 -3.48 26.66 -20.97
N ASP A 90 -3.39 27.06 -19.70
CA ASP A 90 -3.69 28.45 -19.31
C ASP A 90 -2.46 29.32 -19.60
N ILE A 91 -2.10 29.42 -20.88
CA ILE A 91 -1.35 30.58 -21.38
C ILE A 91 -2.39 31.49 -22.03
N SER A 92 -2.75 32.56 -21.31
CA SER A 92 -3.56 33.70 -21.77
C SER A 92 -5.06 33.46 -21.88
N LEU A 93 -5.78 33.77 -20.81
CA LEU A 93 -6.87 34.75 -20.91
C LEU A 93 -6.83 35.67 -19.68
N LYS A 94 -5.99 36.70 -19.82
CA LYS A 94 -6.19 37.97 -19.12
C LYS A 94 -7.20 38.75 -19.96
N MET A 95 -8.45 38.82 -19.50
CA MET A 95 -9.35 39.95 -19.72
C MET A 95 -10.45 39.93 -18.66
#